data_AF-A0A388KCC2-F1
#
_entry.id   AF-A0A388KCC2-F1
#
_cell.length_a   1.000
_cell.length_b   1.000
_cell.length_c   1.000
_cell.angle_alpha   90.00
_cell.angle_beta   90.00
_cell.angle_gamma   90.00
#
_symmetry.space_group_name_H-M   'P 1'
#
loop_
_entity.id
_entity.type
_entity.pdbx_description
1 polymer ?
#
loop_
_entity_poly.entity_id
_entity_poly.type
_entity_poly.pdbx_seq_one_letter_code
_entity_poly.pdbx_strand_id
1 'polypeptide(L)'
;MAARIREGGSGGPSWSGSNGILAVLGQGVSTSNAIVPYQGPQGRNYGGNGESLNDGGSFNNGGGYNRGSYNNNGQRYSRPWTGGNKDWDREYDRDEREQRTRENAKLLVLEEEKKKLQAEEEKRVQATKDREQQEARLGRIVRTSVKAVCESALGRKVDIPEDDDNEVAKLRKELEELRAKSQDNSSESHLEALRKEKDALLKRNQESDEERLRKEIAELKSRKEQDKPACEGKDVIMVLQLQIKELGVFRSALKEKNAEVSALKSENKHLRKDVSELREEFVNIKGKWAVEEVTGNSPLEEPARGKQRADPSPTAMYTPKDLEALQKAYKAALQSKEMALKEAKMLKERMTRMGASRIRISTHRTTARKTMPRNLRTSFQAVDVGSDDDRGDKGGDNRKARTSVDVAHNLKVAKMAGFCETRLKEIRQAKKADMETACVDEGITYIKLDQAKADVAEIRASCDYADSIWLKEREKGQDDDQDQHYATSTEEVGEE
;
A
#
# COMPACT_ATOMS: atom_id res chain seq x y z
N MET A 1 51.03 -2.57 17.72
CA MET A 1 50.36 -1.25 17.63
C MET A 1 48.92 -1.44 18.04
N ALA A 2 48.58 -1.06 19.28
CA ALA A 2 47.28 -1.31 19.90
C ALA A 2 46.39 -0.07 19.73
N ALA A 3 45.19 -0.24 19.17
CA ALA A 3 44.20 0.81 19.04
C ALA A 3 43.25 0.77 20.25
N ARG A 4 43.13 1.91 20.95
CA ARG A 4 42.21 2.12 22.08
C ARG A 4 40.79 2.35 21.58
N ILE A 5 39.84 1.58 22.11
CA ILE A 5 38.40 1.81 21.99
C ILE A 5 38.01 2.87 23.02
N ARG A 6 37.29 3.90 22.58
CA ARG A 6 36.78 5.01 23.40
C ARG A 6 35.31 4.73 23.69
N GLU A 7 35.00 4.43 24.95
CA GLU A 7 33.63 4.41 25.48
C GLU A 7 33.13 5.85 25.62
N GLY A 8 31.96 6.15 25.04
CA GLY A 8 31.25 7.42 25.16
C GLY A 8 29.83 7.17 25.64
N GLY A 9 29.56 7.58 26.88
CA GLY A 9 28.33 7.30 27.62
C GLY A 9 27.09 8.06 27.15
N SER A 10 25.95 7.40 27.39
CA SER A 10 24.58 7.86 27.22
C SER A 10 24.10 8.66 28.43
N GLY A 11 23.78 9.94 28.23
CA GLY A 11 23.05 10.76 29.19
C GLY A 11 21.60 10.95 28.73
N GLY A 12 20.65 10.27 29.39
CA GLY A 12 19.21 10.47 29.19
C GLY A 12 18.63 11.50 30.17
N PRO A 13 17.62 12.30 29.78
CA PRO A 13 17.00 13.27 30.67
C PRO A 13 15.88 12.65 31.53
N SER A 14 16.00 12.91 32.83
CA SER A 14 15.06 12.61 33.91
C SER A 14 13.68 13.27 33.74
N TRP A 15 12.61 12.49 33.78
CA TRP A 15 11.24 12.99 33.94
C TRP A 15 10.84 12.99 35.42
N SER A 16 10.62 14.18 35.95
CA SER A 16 10.10 14.42 37.30
C SER A 16 8.58 14.30 37.31
N GLY A 17 8.05 13.49 38.22
CA GLY A 17 6.63 13.42 38.52
C GLY A 17 6.12 14.63 39.31
N SER A 18 4.83 14.92 39.18
CA SER A 18 4.09 15.76 40.12
C SER A 18 2.68 15.19 40.32
N ASN A 19 2.40 14.82 41.57
CA ASN A 19 1.07 14.57 42.11
C ASN A 19 0.58 15.87 42.74
N GLY A 20 -0.69 16.23 42.53
CA GLY A 20 -1.35 17.36 43.19
C GLY A 20 -2.86 17.13 43.30
N ILE A 21 -3.38 17.32 44.51
CA ILE A 21 -4.71 16.94 45.00
C ILE A 21 -5.54 18.21 45.31
N LEU A 22 -6.87 18.12 45.10
CA LEU A 22 -8.00 18.95 45.61
C LEU A 22 -8.31 20.35 45.01
N ALA A 23 -9.58 20.54 44.60
CA ALA A 23 -10.58 21.37 45.32
C ALA A 23 -11.99 21.32 44.66
N VAL A 24 -13.01 21.66 45.46
CA VAL A 24 -14.47 21.50 45.30
C VAL A 24 -15.16 22.89 45.20
N LEU A 25 -16.42 22.92 44.72
CA LEU A 25 -17.44 24.00 44.62
C LEU A 25 -17.58 24.64 43.22
N GLY A 26 -18.77 24.97 42.68
CA GLY A 26 -20.12 25.06 43.23
C GLY A 26 -21.17 25.35 42.12
N GLN A 27 -22.43 25.50 42.56
CA GLN A 27 -23.71 25.48 41.83
C GLN A 27 -23.90 26.49 40.67
N GLY A 28 -24.74 26.12 39.68
CA GLY A 28 -25.25 27.04 38.64
C GLY A 28 -26.36 26.46 37.73
N VAL A 29 -27.60 26.55 38.21
CA VAL A 29 -28.92 26.76 37.55
C VAL A 29 -29.10 26.56 36.01
N SER A 30 -30.07 25.70 35.66
CA SER A 30 -31.16 25.78 34.63
C SER A 30 -30.86 26.49 33.28
N THR A 31 -31.10 25.89 32.11
CA THR A 31 -32.45 25.67 31.55
C THR A 31 -32.50 24.54 30.49
N SER A 32 -33.66 23.88 30.45
CA SER A 32 -34.07 22.80 29.54
C SER A 32 -34.08 23.15 28.06
N ASN A 33 -33.68 22.21 27.20
CA ASN A 33 -34.28 21.99 25.88
C ASN A 33 -34.26 20.48 25.53
N ALA A 34 -35.46 19.90 25.49
CA ALA A 34 -35.72 18.49 25.20
C ALA A 34 -35.39 18.14 23.74
N ILE A 35 -34.69 17.02 23.53
CA ILE A 35 -34.49 16.43 22.20
C ILE A 35 -35.33 15.15 22.12
N VAL A 36 -36.35 15.21 21.26
CA VAL A 36 -37.24 14.11 20.88
C VAL A 36 -36.47 13.11 20.01
N PRO A 37 -36.53 11.79 20.28
CA PRO A 37 -35.91 10.80 19.41
C PRO A 37 -36.74 10.64 18.11
N TYR A 38 -36.12 10.96 16.97
CA TYR A 38 -36.71 10.78 15.65
C TYR A 38 -36.75 9.29 15.28
N GLN A 39 -37.97 8.76 15.09
CA GLN A 39 -38.24 7.38 14.69
C GLN A 39 -38.30 7.30 13.16
N GLY A 40 -37.30 6.68 12.55
CA GLY A 40 -37.23 6.50 11.09
C GLY A 40 -38.25 5.48 10.57
N PRO A 41 -38.76 5.64 9.33
CA PRO A 41 -39.87 4.84 8.80
C PRO A 41 -39.47 3.38 8.52
N GLN A 42 -40.27 2.46 9.05
CA GLN A 42 -40.20 1.03 8.76
C GLN A 42 -40.51 0.75 7.29
N GLY A 43 -39.54 0.21 6.57
CA GLY A 43 -39.71 -0.29 5.21
C GLY A 43 -40.65 -1.50 5.20
N ARG A 44 -41.76 -1.37 4.47
CA ARG A 44 -42.65 -2.47 4.09
C ARG A 44 -41.87 -3.52 3.29
N ASN A 45 -41.76 -4.73 3.84
CA ASN A 45 -41.46 -5.93 3.07
C ASN A 45 -42.67 -6.26 2.20
N TYR A 46 -42.51 -6.09 0.89
CA TYR A 46 -43.34 -6.76 -0.09
C TYR A 46 -42.72 -8.12 -0.38
N GLY A 47 -43.51 -9.17 -0.16
CA GLY A 47 -43.18 -10.52 -0.57
C GLY A 47 -43.16 -10.68 -2.09
N GLY A 48 -42.34 -11.62 -2.55
CA GLY A 48 -42.32 -12.10 -3.91
C GLY A 48 -42.00 -13.59 -3.91
N ASN A 49 -43.05 -14.39 -3.99
CA ASN A 49 -43.01 -15.79 -4.39
C ASN A 49 -42.51 -15.90 -5.84
N GLY A 50 -41.84 -17.01 -6.14
CA GLY A 50 -41.51 -17.50 -7.48
C GLY A 50 -40.56 -18.68 -7.34
N GLU A 51 -41.10 -19.90 -7.24
CA GLU A 51 -41.20 -20.84 -8.37
C GLU A 51 -39.79 -21.29 -8.83
N SER A 52 -39.36 -22.51 -8.47
CA SER A 52 -39.71 -23.81 -9.09
C SER A 52 -38.93 -24.09 -10.38
N LEU A 53 -38.60 -25.38 -10.55
CA LEU A 53 -37.94 -26.10 -11.66
C LEU A 53 -36.43 -26.34 -11.45
N ASN A 54 -36.01 -27.56 -11.10
CA ASN A 54 -35.85 -28.75 -11.97
C ASN A 54 -34.93 -28.49 -13.17
N ASP A 55 -33.68 -28.96 -13.08
CA ASP A 55 -33.01 -29.82 -14.07
C ASP A 55 -31.61 -30.19 -13.51
N GLY A 56 -31.24 -31.45 -13.30
CA GLY A 56 -31.00 -32.39 -14.40
C GLY A 56 -29.62 -32.07 -15.00
N GLY A 57 -28.51 -32.40 -14.36
CA GLY A 57 -27.86 -33.69 -14.55
C GLY A 57 -27.45 -33.93 -16.02
N SER A 58 -26.16 -33.79 -16.37
CA SER A 58 -25.54 -34.68 -17.36
C SER A 58 -24.03 -34.52 -17.43
N PHE A 59 -23.35 -35.57 -17.00
CA PHE A 59 -21.99 -35.89 -17.43
C PHE A 59 -22.03 -36.26 -18.92
N ASN A 60 -21.15 -35.71 -19.74
CA ASN A 60 -20.69 -36.45 -20.90
C ASN A 60 -19.26 -36.10 -21.31
N ASN A 61 -18.41 -37.09 -21.03
CA ASN A 61 -17.11 -37.33 -21.62
C ASN A 61 -17.31 -37.82 -23.07
N GLY A 62 -16.52 -37.30 -24.02
CA GLY A 62 -16.44 -37.81 -25.39
C GLY A 62 -15.73 -36.78 -26.26
N GLY A 63 -14.47 -36.94 -26.69
CA GLY A 63 -13.88 -38.18 -27.19
C GLY A 63 -14.35 -38.41 -28.61
N GLY A 64 -13.78 -37.68 -29.59
CA GLY A 64 -14.24 -37.73 -30.98
C GLY A 64 -13.20 -37.20 -31.95
N TYR A 65 -12.30 -38.09 -32.37
CA TYR A 65 -11.46 -37.95 -33.55
C TYR A 65 -12.37 -37.77 -34.78
N ASN A 66 -12.05 -36.83 -35.68
CA ASN A 66 -12.56 -36.93 -37.04
C ASN A 66 -11.51 -36.53 -38.08
N ARG A 67 -10.98 -37.59 -38.71
CA ARG A 67 -10.27 -37.60 -39.98
C ARG A 67 -11.25 -37.30 -41.11
N GLY A 68 -10.80 -36.48 -42.05
CA GLY A 68 -11.14 -36.61 -43.46
C GLY A 68 -12.47 -35.98 -43.89
N SER A 69 -12.42 -35.13 -44.92
CA SER A 69 -12.86 -35.55 -46.26
C SER A 69 -12.69 -34.41 -47.25
N TYR A 70 -12.09 -34.77 -48.36
CA TYR A 70 -12.06 -34.02 -49.61
C TYR A 70 -13.47 -33.87 -50.20
N ASN A 71 -13.61 -32.84 -51.04
CA ASN A 71 -14.61 -32.64 -52.10
C ASN A 71 -16.08 -32.46 -51.68
N ASN A 72 -16.67 -31.29 -51.93
CA ASN A 72 -17.40 -31.11 -53.20
C ASN A 72 -17.83 -29.66 -53.47
N ASN A 73 -17.91 -29.39 -54.77
CA ASN A 73 -18.40 -28.18 -55.40
C ASN A 73 -19.84 -27.82 -55.02
N GLY A 74 -20.05 -26.51 -54.88
CA GLY A 74 -21.24 -25.83 -55.40
C GLY A 74 -22.54 -26.08 -54.65
N GLN A 75 -22.87 -25.18 -53.73
CA GLN A 75 -24.19 -24.56 -53.71
C GLN A 75 -24.10 -23.11 -53.26
N ARG A 76 -24.60 -22.24 -54.14
CA ARG A 76 -25.07 -20.90 -53.80
C ARG A 76 -26.29 -21.05 -52.91
N TYR A 77 -26.37 -20.16 -51.92
CA TYR A 77 -27.53 -19.71 -51.11
C TYR A 77 -27.36 -19.90 -49.60
N SER A 78 -27.70 -18.81 -48.92
CA SER A 78 -27.84 -18.62 -47.48
C SER A 78 -26.53 -18.56 -46.69
N ARG A 79 -25.85 -17.40 -46.76
CA ARG A 79 -25.03 -16.90 -45.64
C ARG A 79 -25.95 -16.77 -44.42
N PRO A 80 -25.85 -17.63 -43.40
CA PRO A 80 -26.52 -17.37 -42.15
C PRO A 80 -25.73 -16.23 -41.49
N TRP A 81 -26.42 -15.14 -41.18
CA TRP A 81 -25.89 -14.01 -40.40
C TRP A 81 -25.66 -14.39 -38.93
N THR A 82 -24.96 -15.49 -38.68
CA THR A 82 -24.59 -16.00 -37.35
C THR A 82 -23.11 -16.35 -37.30
N GLY A 83 -22.28 -15.53 -37.93
CA GLY A 83 -20.84 -15.74 -38.08
C GLY A 83 -19.95 -14.75 -37.32
N GLY A 84 -20.46 -14.08 -36.27
CA GLY A 84 -19.72 -13.03 -35.55
C GLY A 84 -19.20 -13.39 -34.14
N ASN A 85 -19.65 -14.52 -33.54
CA ASN A 85 -19.36 -14.81 -32.13
C ASN A 85 -18.36 -15.95 -31.86
N LYS A 86 -17.91 -16.70 -32.89
CA LYS A 86 -17.00 -17.84 -32.66
C LYS A 86 -15.52 -17.47 -32.53
N ASP A 87 -15.12 -16.27 -32.91
CA ASP A 87 -13.74 -15.82 -32.76
C ASP A 87 -13.46 -15.33 -31.32
N TRP A 88 -14.45 -14.73 -30.66
CA TRP A 88 -14.35 -14.32 -29.25
C TRP A 88 -14.13 -15.51 -28.30
N ASP A 89 -14.81 -16.64 -28.53
CA ASP A 89 -14.61 -17.85 -27.71
C ASP A 89 -13.21 -18.44 -27.88
N ARG A 90 -12.60 -18.32 -29.07
CA ARG A 90 -11.27 -18.87 -29.36
C ARG A 90 -10.13 -18.02 -28.77
N GLU A 91 -10.36 -16.72 -28.64
CA GLU A 91 -9.44 -15.78 -27.98
C GLU A 91 -9.48 -15.95 -26.45
N TYR A 92 -10.68 -16.09 -25.88
CA TYR A 92 -10.86 -16.35 -24.45
C TYR A 92 -10.18 -17.66 -24.00
N ASP A 93 -10.31 -18.73 -24.78
CA ASP A 93 -9.63 -20.01 -24.55
C ASP A 93 -8.09 -19.92 -24.64
N ARG A 94 -7.56 -18.96 -25.40
CA ARG A 94 -6.11 -18.74 -25.51
C ARG A 94 -5.58 -18.05 -24.27
N ASP A 95 -6.27 -16.99 -23.84
CA ASP A 95 -5.91 -16.23 -22.65
C ASP A 95 -6.03 -17.10 -21.38
N GLU A 96 -7.03 -17.96 -21.29
CA GLU A 96 -7.18 -18.87 -20.15
C GLU A 96 -6.06 -19.93 -20.10
N ARG A 97 -5.63 -20.46 -21.25
CA ARG A 97 -4.46 -21.37 -21.30
C ARG A 97 -3.18 -20.66 -20.91
N GLU A 98 -2.99 -19.43 -21.36
CA GLU A 98 -1.82 -18.63 -21.01
C GLU A 98 -1.81 -18.22 -19.53
N GLN A 99 -2.99 -17.96 -18.96
CA GLN A 99 -3.10 -17.70 -17.54
C GLN A 99 -2.76 -18.96 -16.71
N ARG A 100 -3.24 -20.13 -17.12
CA ARG A 100 -2.88 -21.41 -16.47
C ARG A 100 -1.39 -21.73 -16.59
N THR A 101 -0.73 -21.40 -17.69
CA THR A 101 0.74 -21.61 -17.79
C THR A 101 1.50 -20.65 -16.89
N ARG A 102 1.08 -19.38 -16.78
CA ARG A 102 1.67 -18.42 -15.83
C ARG A 102 1.44 -18.83 -14.37
N GLU A 103 0.26 -19.32 -14.03
CA GLU A 103 -0.06 -19.80 -12.67
C GLU A 103 0.71 -21.08 -12.34
N ASN A 104 0.83 -22.03 -13.27
CA ASN A 104 1.65 -23.23 -13.09
C ASN A 104 3.15 -22.90 -12.97
N ALA A 105 3.66 -21.95 -13.74
CA ALA A 105 5.05 -21.49 -13.61
C ALA A 105 5.30 -20.86 -12.23
N LYS A 106 4.36 -20.05 -11.72
CA LYS A 106 4.44 -19.49 -10.36
C LYS A 106 4.40 -20.58 -9.29
N LEU A 107 3.55 -21.59 -9.46
CA LEU A 107 3.49 -22.73 -8.53
C LEU A 107 4.80 -23.52 -8.49
N LEU A 108 5.44 -23.73 -9.65
CA LEU A 108 6.72 -24.44 -9.73
C LEU A 108 7.83 -23.68 -9.01
N VAL A 109 7.91 -22.35 -9.20
CA VAL A 109 8.87 -21.49 -8.48
C VAL A 109 8.63 -21.54 -6.97
N LEU A 110 7.38 -21.50 -6.51
CA LEU A 110 7.05 -21.60 -5.08
C LEU A 110 7.41 -22.98 -4.50
N GLU A 111 7.27 -24.07 -5.28
CA GLU A 111 7.66 -25.40 -4.84
C GLU A 111 9.18 -25.54 -4.72
N GLU A 112 9.94 -25.00 -5.66
CA GLU A 112 11.40 -24.96 -5.60
C GLU A 112 11.91 -24.10 -4.43
N GLU A 113 11.30 -22.94 -4.19
CA GLU A 113 11.62 -22.08 -3.05
C GLU A 113 11.32 -22.77 -1.71
N LYS A 114 10.18 -23.46 -1.62
CA LYS A 114 9.84 -24.26 -0.43
C LYS A 114 10.84 -25.39 -0.18
N LYS A 115 11.28 -26.09 -1.23
CA LYS A 115 12.32 -27.12 -1.12
C LYS A 115 13.65 -26.54 -0.66
N LYS A 116 14.00 -25.34 -1.15
CA LYS A 116 15.23 -24.63 -0.73
C LYS A 116 15.18 -24.22 0.74
N LEU A 117 14.06 -23.69 1.20
CA LEU A 117 13.85 -23.34 2.62
C LEU A 117 13.91 -24.58 3.53
N GLN A 118 13.32 -25.70 3.09
CA GLN A 118 13.36 -26.95 3.86
C GLN A 118 14.80 -27.49 3.97
N ALA A 119 15.58 -27.46 2.87
CA ALA A 119 16.98 -27.87 2.90
C ALA A 119 17.85 -26.95 3.77
N GLU A 120 17.56 -25.64 3.81
CA GLU A 120 18.24 -24.70 4.70
C GLU A 120 17.89 -24.96 6.17
N GLU A 121 16.61 -25.25 6.48
CA GLU A 121 16.14 -25.57 7.82
C GLU A 121 16.80 -26.87 8.34
N GLU A 122 16.84 -27.92 7.52
CA GLU A 122 17.53 -29.18 7.85
C GLU A 122 19.02 -28.96 8.13
N LYS A 123 19.68 -28.09 7.35
CA LYS A 123 21.09 -27.72 7.58
C LYS A 123 21.29 -26.99 8.92
N ARG A 124 20.35 -26.12 9.32
CA ARG A 124 20.41 -25.47 10.64
C ARG A 124 20.21 -26.46 11.77
N VAL A 125 19.28 -27.40 11.64
CA VAL A 125 19.05 -28.47 12.64
C VAL A 125 20.27 -29.39 12.76
N GLN A 126 20.98 -29.66 11.66
CA GLN A 126 22.21 -30.45 11.73
C GLN A 126 23.32 -29.70 12.46
N ALA A 127 23.51 -28.40 12.15
CA ALA A 127 24.51 -27.58 12.81
C ALA A 127 24.27 -27.44 14.33
N THR A 128 23.01 -27.37 14.78
CA THR A 128 22.69 -27.32 16.21
C THR A 128 22.97 -28.65 16.90
N LYS A 129 22.66 -29.79 16.27
CA LYS A 129 23.00 -31.12 16.79
C LYS A 129 24.51 -31.31 16.93
N ASP A 130 25.29 -30.89 15.93
CA ASP A 130 26.74 -31.01 15.98
C ASP A 130 27.34 -30.13 17.10
N ARG A 131 26.80 -28.92 17.30
CA ARG A 131 27.17 -28.04 18.41
C ARG A 131 26.84 -28.68 19.76
N GLU A 132 25.63 -29.21 19.93
CA GLU A 132 25.20 -29.88 21.16
C GLU A 132 26.08 -31.10 21.46
N GLN A 133 26.47 -31.88 20.44
CA GLN A 133 27.40 -32.99 20.60
C GLN A 133 28.79 -32.54 21.05
N GLN A 134 29.30 -31.43 20.51
CA GLN A 134 30.58 -30.86 20.95
C GLN A 134 30.51 -30.38 22.40
N GLU A 135 29.44 -29.68 22.78
CA GLU A 135 29.19 -29.23 24.15
C GLU A 135 29.07 -30.42 25.11
N ALA A 136 28.42 -31.52 24.71
CA ALA A 136 28.33 -32.75 25.50
C ALA A 136 29.70 -33.45 25.65
N ARG A 137 30.52 -33.47 24.59
CA ARG A 137 31.89 -34.02 24.64
C ARG A 137 32.78 -33.21 25.58
N LEU A 138 32.80 -31.89 25.45
CA LEU A 138 33.55 -31.00 26.34
C LEU A 138 33.05 -31.11 27.78
N GLY A 139 31.74 -31.15 27.98
CA GLY A 139 31.14 -31.33 29.31
C GLY A 139 31.57 -32.64 29.98
N ARG A 140 31.75 -33.73 29.23
CA ARG A 140 32.30 -34.98 29.77
C ARG A 140 33.75 -34.81 30.21
N ILE A 141 34.61 -34.23 29.36
CA ILE A 141 36.04 -33.99 29.65
C ILE A 141 36.20 -33.09 30.88
N VAL A 142 35.43 -32.00 30.97
CA VAL A 142 35.50 -31.08 32.10
C VAL A 142 35.03 -31.77 33.39
N ARG A 143 33.93 -32.55 33.34
CA ARG A 143 33.47 -33.30 34.53
C ARG A 143 34.47 -34.35 35.00
N THR A 144 35.09 -35.10 34.08
CA THR A 144 36.11 -36.10 34.44
C THR A 144 37.36 -35.42 34.99
N SER A 145 37.81 -34.33 34.38
CA SER A 145 38.95 -33.54 34.84
C SER A 145 38.70 -32.93 36.23
N VAL A 146 37.56 -32.28 36.45
CA VAL A 146 37.20 -31.69 37.75
C VAL A 146 37.09 -32.78 38.83
N LYS A 147 36.48 -33.93 38.51
CA LYS A 147 36.42 -35.08 39.43
C LYS A 147 37.81 -35.54 39.84
N ALA A 148 38.72 -35.74 38.88
CA ALA A 148 40.10 -36.14 39.14
C ALA A 148 40.85 -35.12 40.00
N VAL A 149 40.68 -33.82 39.75
CA VAL A 149 41.29 -32.75 40.56
C VAL A 149 40.74 -32.74 41.99
N CYS A 150 39.43 -32.86 42.17
CA CYS A 150 38.80 -32.90 43.50
C CYS A 150 39.19 -34.13 44.32
N GLU A 151 39.23 -35.31 43.70
CA GLU A 151 39.66 -36.55 44.37
C GLU A 151 41.13 -36.50 44.77
N SER A 152 41.99 -35.97 43.89
CA SER A 152 43.41 -35.71 44.18
C SER A 152 43.60 -34.74 45.37
N ALA A 153 42.84 -33.65 45.43
CA ALA A 153 42.90 -32.69 46.54
C ALA A 153 42.44 -33.27 47.89
N LEU A 154 41.54 -34.26 47.87
CA LEU A 154 41.05 -34.96 49.06
C LEU A 154 41.96 -36.11 49.51
N GLY A 155 43.09 -36.34 48.83
CA GLY A 155 44.01 -37.44 49.14
C GLY A 155 43.42 -38.83 48.88
N ARG A 156 42.29 -38.91 48.17
CA ARG A 156 41.75 -40.18 47.69
C ARG A 156 42.53 -40.55 46.43
N LYS A 157 43.02 -41.78 46.35
CA LYS A 157 43.66 -42.28 45.12
C LYS A 157 42.59 -42.27 44.03
N VAL A 158 42.77 -41.40 43.04
CA VAL A 158 42.00 -41.43 41.79
C VAL A 158 42.39 -42.73 41.11
N ASP A 159 41.48 -43.69 41.04
CA ASP A 159 41.62 -44.82 40.13
C ASP A 159 41.50 -44.24 38.71
N ILE A 160 42.60 -43.71 38.20
CA ILE A 160 42.76 -43.43 36.78
C ILE A 160 42.61 -44.81 36.12
N PRO A 161 41.63 -45.01 35.23
CA PRO A 161 41.47 -46.29 34.56
C PRO A 161 42.82 -46.71 33.97
N GLU A 162 43.38 -47.84 34.42
CA GLU A 162 44.68 -48.39 33.99
C GLU A 162 44.75 -48.69 32.48
N ASP A 163 43.66 -48.49 31.72
CA ASP A 163 43.66 -48.52 30.25
C ASP A 163 44.58 -47.46 29.64
N ASP A 164 44.81 -46.32 30.33
CA ASP A 164 45.72 -45.27 29.84
C ASP A 164 47.20 -45.68 29.93
N ASP A 165 47.58 -46.54 30.88
CA ASP A 165 48.99 -46.96 31.04
C ASP A 165 49.40 -48.00 30.01
N ASN A 166 48.47 -48.88 29.59
CA ASN A 166 48.67 -49.77 28.45
C ASN A 166 48.75 -48.97 27.13
N GLU A 167 47.93 -47.93 26.98
CA GLU A 167 48.04 -47.03 25.83
C GLU A 167 49.37 -46.27 25.85
N VAL A 168 49.83 -45.76 26.99
CA VAL A 168 51.13 -45.06 27.09
C VAL A 168 52.30 -46.01 26.85
N ALA A 169 52.26 -47.25 27.36
CA ALA A 169 53.30 -48.25 27.10
C ALA A 169 53.32 -48.68 25.62
N LYS A 170 52.14 -48.84 25.00
CA LYS A 170 52.01 -49.13 23.58
C LYS A 170 52.50 -47.96 22.72
N LEU A 171 52.13 -46.72 23.06
CA LEU A 171 52.60 -45.51 22.40
C LEU A 171 54.11 -45.34 22.54
N ARG A 172 54.72 -45.64 23.71
CA ARG A 172 56.18 -45.60 23.90
C ARG A 172 56.90 -46.64 23.04
N LYS A 173 56.37 -47.86 22.99
CA LYS A 173 56.94 -48.94 22.18
C LYS A 173 56.83 -48.65 20.68
N GLU A 174 55.69 -48.13 20.24
CA GLU A 174 55.49 -47.66 18.87
C GLU A 174 56.42 -46.48 18.53
N LEU A 175 56.64 -45.55 19.48
CA LEU A 175 57.60 -44.44 19.31
C LEU A 175 59.04 -44.91 19.11
N GLU A 176 59.46 -45.91 19.88
CA GLU A 176 60.83 -46.44 19.83
C GLU A 176 61.07 -47.29 18.57
N GLU A 177 60.05 -48.04 18.14
CA GLU A 177 60.06 -48.78 16.88
C GLU A 177 60.05 -47.84 15.65
N LEU A 178 59.30 -46.73 15.72
CA LEU A 178 59.33 -45.67 14.70
C LEU A 178 60.68 -44.96 14.67
N ARG A 179 61.31 -44.75 15.82
CA ARG A 179 62.65 -44.14 15.91
C ARG A 179 63.71 -45.02 15.25
N ALA A 180 63.69 -46.33 15.51
CA ALA A 180 64.58 -47.28 14.87
C ALA A 180 64.37 -47.34 13.33
N LYS A 181 63.11 -47.38 12.87
CA LYS A 181 62.76 -47.35 11.44
C LYS A 181 63.13 -46.04 10.75
N SER A 182 63.20 -44.92 11.49
CA SER A 182 63.54 -43.60 10.92
C SER A 182 65.05 -43.39 10.67
N GLN A 183 65.92 -44.20 11.29
CA GLN A 183 67.37 -44.02 11.26
C GLN A 183 68.07 -44.79 10.14
N ASP A 184 67.40 -45.78 9.52
CA ASP A 184 67.87 -46.38 8.27
C ASP A 184 67.57 -45.45 7.09
N ASN A 185 68.48 -45.42 6.10
CA ASN A 185 68.55 -44.51 4.94
C ASN A 185 67.30 -44.48 4.01
N SER A 186 66.17 -45.03 4.44
CA SER A 186 64.84 -44.87 3.84
C SER A 186 64.20 -43.52 4.14
N SER A 187 64.67 -42.77 5.14
CA SER A 187 64.06 -41.49 5.50
C SER A 187 64.29 -40.41 4.44
N GLU A 188 65.43 -40.41 3.75
CA GLU A 188 65.72 -39.44 2.69
C GLU A 188 64.91 -39.70 1.41
N SER A 189 64.81 -40.96 0.97
CA SER A 189 63.96 -41.34 -0.16
C SER A 189 62.47 -41.17 0.14
N HIS A 190 62.05 -41.45 1.38
CA HIS A 190 60.69 -41.18 1.85
C HIS A 190 60.39 -39.67 1.92
N LEU A 191 61.32 -38.85 2.39
CA LEU A 191 61.17 -37.39 2.38
C LEU A 191 61.11 -36.83 0.97
N GLU A 192 61.87 -37.38 0.01
CA GLU A 192 61.78 -36.99 -1.39
C GLU A 192 60.45 -37.41 -2.03
N ALA A 193 59.95 -38.61 -1.70
CA ALA A 193 58.62 -39.07 -2.11
C ALA A 193 57.51 -38.17 -1.52
N LEU A 194 57.59 -37.81 -0.24
CA LEU A 194 56.65 -36.91 0.43
C LEU A 194 56.71 -35.48 -0.15
N ARG A 195 57.89 -34.98 -0.55
CA ARG A 195 58.01 -33.70 -1.27
C ARG A 195 57.29 -33.76 -2.61
N LYS A 196 57.52 -34.82 -3.40
CA LYS A 196 56.84 -35.03 -4.70
C LYS A 196 55.33 -35.18 -4.53
N GLU A 197 54.88 -35.90 -3.52
CA GLU A 197 53.45 -36.08 -3.21
C GLU A 197 52.81 -34.76 -2.75
N LYS A 198 53.47 -34.01 -1.87
CA LYS A 198 53.02 -32.68 -1.45
C LYS A 198 52.86 -31.75 -2.65
N ASP A 199 53.85 -31.69 -3.53
CA ASP A 199 53.80 -30.86 -4.73
C ASP A 199 52.70 -31.31 -5.70
N ALA A 200 52.50 -32.63 -5.85
CA ALA A 200 51.41 -33.18 -6.66
C ALA A 200 50.01 -32.85 -6.09
N LEU A 201 49.85 -32.92 -4.76
CA LEU A 201 48.59 -32.55 -4.08
C LEU A 201 48.32 -31.06 -4.19
N LEU A 202 49.36 -30.22 -4.02
CA LEU A 202 49.23 -28.78 -4.11
C LEU A 202 48.84 -28.37 -5.54
N LYS A 203 49.44 -29.00 -6.55
CA LYS A 203 49.08 -28.81 -7.95
C LYS A 203 47.67 -29.28 -8.28
N ARG A 204 47.25 -30.46 -7.78
CA ARG A 204 45.89 -30.98 -7.97
C ARG A 204 44.84 -30.08 -7.33
N ASN A 205 45.10 -29.56 -6.13
CA ASN A 205 44.21 -28.61 -5.47
C ASN A 205 44.10 -27.32 -6.25
N GLN A 206 45.22 -26.79 -6.73
CA GLN A 206 45.24 -25.57 -7.54
C GLN A 206 44.45 -25.75 -8.86
N GLU A 207 44.63 -26.86 -9.57
CA GLU A 207 43.89 -27.17 -10.80
C GLU A 207 42.37 -27.32 -10.53
N SER A 208 42.00 -27.98 -9.43
CA SER A 208 40.60 -28.12 -9.02
C SER A 208 39.94 -26.79 -8.66
N ASP A 209 40.65 -25.92 -7.95
CA ASP A 209 40.15 -24.59 -7.58
C ASP A 209 40.05 -23.67 -8.80
N GLU A 210 41.02 -23.72 -9.72
CA GLU A 210 40.94 -22.98 -10.98
C GLU A 210 39.76 -23.43 -11.84
N GLU A 211 39.49 -24.74 -11.93
CA GLU A 211 38.33 -25.25 -12.66
C GLU A 211 37.01 -24.82 -12.00
N ARG A 212 36.95 -24.84 -10.66
CA ARG A 212 35.79 -24.35 -9.89
C ARG A 212 35.53 -22.87 -10.16
N LEU A 213 36.59 -22.04 -10.12
CA LEU A 213 36.49 -20.61 -10.40
C LEU A 213 36.08 -20.33 -11.85
N ARG A 214 36.60 -21.10 -12.82
CA ARG A 214 36.17 -20.97 -14.23
C ARG A 214 34.69 -21.31 -14.41
N LYS A 215 34.18 -22.34 -13.72
CA LYS A 215 32.74 -22.68 -13.71
C LYS A 215 31.91 -21.58 -13.07
N GLU A 216 32.34 -21.04 -11.93
CA GLU A 216 31.66 -19.94 -11.24
C GLU A 216 31.63 -18.66 -12.08
N ILE A 217 32.74 -18.30 -12.74
CA ILE A 217 32.78 -17.16 -13.66
C ILE A 217 31.84 -17.37 -14.85
N ALA A 218 31.79 -18.58 -15.41
CA ALA A 218 30.87 -18.89 -16.51
C ALA A 218 29.40 -18.80 -16.06
N GLU A 219 29.07 -19.31 -14.87
CA GLU A 219 27.73 -19.19 -14.28
C GLU A 219 27.36 -17.73 -14.02
N LEU A 220 28.26 -16.94 -13.41
CA LEU A 220 28.03 -15.51 -13.15
C LEU A 220 27.86 -14.70 -14.43
N LYS A 221 28.60 -15.03 -15.50
CA LYS A 221 28.40 -14.42 -16.81
C LYS A 221 27.04 -14.79 -17.41
N SER A 222 26.64 -16.06 -17.31
CA SER A 222 25.33 -16.52 -17.78
C SER A 222 24.18 -15.86 -17.00
N ARG A 223 24.30 -15.76 -15.67
CA ARG A 223 23.35 -15.01 -14.82
C ARG A 223 23.28 -13.54 -15.23
N LYS A 224 24.43 -12.87 -15.41
CA LYS A 224 24.45 -11.47 -15.85
C LYS A 224 23.81 -11.26 -17.23
N GLU A 225 23.88 -12.27 -18.10
CA GLU A 225 23.27 -12.23 -19.43
C GLU A 225 21.75 -12.51 -19.37
N GLN A 226 21.28 -13.33 -18.42
CA GLN A 226 19.85 -13.53 -18.12
C GLN A 226 19.24 -12.36 -17.34
N ASP A 227 19.99 -11.77 -16.41
CA ASP A 227 19.64 -10.59 -15.62
C ASP A 227 19.75 -9.30 -16.43
N LYS A 228 20.25 -9.39 -17.67
CA LYS A 228 20.10 -8.32 -18.65
C LYS A 228 18.60 -8.21 -18.87
N PRO A 229 17.92 -7.20 -18.29
CA PRO A 229 16.48 -7.19 -18.22
C PRO A 229 15.98 -7.32 -19.65
N ALA A 230 15.28 -8.42 -19.92
CA ALA A 230 14.58 -8.59 -21.18
C ALA A 230 13.84 -7.28 -21.46
N CYS A 231 13.86 -6.84 -22.71
CA CYS A 231 13.46 -5.52 -23.16
C CYS A 231 12.04 -5.07 -22.75
N GLU A 232 11.26 -5.93 -22.08
CA GLU A 232 9.98 -5.70 -21.41
C GLU A 232 9.96 -4.45 -20.52
N GLY A 233 11.09 -4.09 -19.89
CA GLY A 233 11.17 -2.86 -19.10
C GLY A 233 10.95 -1.59 -19.92
N LYS A 234 11.35 -1.57 -21.21
CA LYS A 234 11.17 -0.39 -22.06
C LYS A 234 9.70 -0.16 -22.42
N ASP A 235 8.94 -1.24 -22.63
CA ASP A 235 7.52 -1.14 -22.95
C ASP A 235 6.73 -0.64 -21.74
N VAL A 236 7.04 -1.14 -20.54
CA VAL A 236 6.43 -0.64 -19.29
C VAL A 236 6.77 0.82 -19.07
N ILE A 237 8.02 1.24 -19.30
CA ILE A 237 8.43 2.65 -19.20
C ILE A 237 7.66 3.51 -20.22
N MET A 238 7.52 3.06 -21.47
CA MET A 238 6.74 3.79 -22.49
C MET A 238 5.26 3.91 -22.12
N VAL A 239 4.65 2.85 -21.60
CA VAL A 239 3.25 2.86 -21.14
C VAL A 239 3.09 3.85 -19.98
N LEU A 240 3.98 3.83 -19.00
CA LEU A 240 3.95 4.78 -17.88
C LEU A 240 4.17 6.23 -18.35
N GLN A 241 5.10 6.47 -19.28
CA GLN A 241 5.29 7.79 -19.87
C GLN A 241 4.05 8.29 -20.61
N LEU A 242 3.33 7.42 -21.32
CA LEU A 242 2.08 7.77 -21.98
C LEU A 242 0.99 8.14 -20.97
N GLN A 243 0.85 7.36 -19.88
CA GLN A 243 -0.09 7.67 -18.79
C GLN A 243 0.23 9.00 -18.09
N ILE A 244 1.51 9.31 -17.87
CA ILE A 244 1.92 10.60 -17.29
C ILE A 244 1.49 11.76 -18.21
N LYS A 245 1.66 11.62 -19.53
CA LYS A 245 1.21 12.63 -20.51
C LYS A 245 -0.31 12.82 -20.48
N GLU A 246 -1.08 11.73 -20.45
CA GLU A 246 -2.55 11.79 -20.33
C GLU A 246 -3.00 12.47 -19.03
N LEU A 247 -2.38 12.14 -17.90
CA LEU A 247 -2.63 12.81 -16.61
C LEU A 247 -2.28 14.30 -16.65
N GLY A 248 -1.26 14.69 -17.42
CA GLY A 248 -0.93 16.09 -17.69
C GLY A 248 -2.07 16.85 -18.36
N VAL A 249 -2.71 16.27 -19.37
CA VAL A 249 -3.88 16.85 -20.05
C VAL A 249 -5.04 17.04 -19.08
N PHE A 250 -5.33 16.04 -18.23
CA PHE A 250 -6.38 16.15 -17.22
C PHE A 250 -6.11 17.25 -16.18
N ARG A 251 -4.86 17.40 -15.71
CA ARG A 251 -4.48 18.47 -14.79
C ARG A 251 -4.69 19.85 -15.40
N SER A 252 -4.30 20.04 -16.65
CA SER A 252 -4.49 21.30 -17.38
C SER A 252 -5.98 21.63 -17.56
N ALA A 253 -6.80 20.67 -17.99
CA ALA A 253 -8.24 20.84 -18.13
C ALA A 253 -8.93 21.15 -16.79
N LEU A 254 -8.50 20.50 -15.70
CA LEU A 254 -9.01 20.78 -14.36
C LEU A 254 -8.66 22.20 -13.90
N LYS A 255 -7.45 22.67 -14.21
CA LYS A 255 -7.00 24.04 -13.89
C LYS A 255 -7.83 25.08 -14.66
N GLU A 256 -8.11 24.85 -15.94
CA GLU A 256 -8.96 25.71 -16.77
C GLU A 256 -10.40 25.78 -16.21
N LYS A 257 -11.01 24.62 -15.90
CA LYS A 257 -12.35 24.58 -15.30
C LYS A 257 -12.41 25.29 -13.94
N ASN A 258 -11.36 25.21 -13.14
CA ASN A 258 -11.29 25.94 -11.87
C ASN A 258 -11.21 27.47 -12.09
N ALA A 259 -10.53 27.93 -13.14
CA ALA A 259 -10.51 29.34 -13.53
C ALA A 259 -11.90 29.80 -14.01
N GLU A 260 -12.59 29.00 -14.82
CA GLU A 260 -13.97 29.26 -15.27
C GLU A 260 -14.94 29.37 -14.09
N VAL A 261 -14.87 28.43 -13.12
CA VAL A 261 -15.68 28.49 -11.90
C VAL A 261 -15.39 29.76 -11.09
N SER A 262 -14.14 30.20 -11.04
CA SER A 262 -13.76 31.43 -10.33
C SER A 262 -14.33 32.67 -11.03
N ALA A 263 -14.30 32.73 -12.36
CA ALA A 263 -14.91 33.79 -13.15
C ALA A 263 -16.44 33.84 -12.97
N LEU A 264 -17.12 32.68 -13.06
CA LEU A 264 -18.56 32.57 -12.84
C LEU A 264 -18.98 32.97 -11.42
N LYS A 265 -18.14 32.71 -10.41
CA LYS A 265 -18.37 33.18 -9.03
C LYS A 265 -18.30 34.71 -8.93
N SER A 266 -17.33 35.34 -9.59
CA SER A 266 -17.24 36.81 -9.61
C SER A 266 -18.40 37.45 -10.38
N GLU A 267 -18.83 36.86 -11.49
CA GLU A 267 -19.98 37.33 -12.27
C GLU A 267 -21.28 37.19 -11.48
N ASN A 268 -21.50 36.05 -10.81
CA ASN A 268 -22.64 35.87 -9.91
C ASN A 268 -22.65 36.91 -8.78
N LYS A 269 -21.48 37.25 -8.24
CA LYS A 269 -21.35 38.32 -7.22
C LYS A 269 -21.76 39.67 -7.80
N HIS A 270 -21.38 39.98 -9.03
CA HIS A 270 -21.78 41.20 -9.73
C HIS A 270 -23.30 41.23 -9.97
N LEU A 271 -23.88 40.18 -10.55
CA LEU A 271 -25.33 40.10 -10.80
C LEU A 271 -26.16 40.23 -9.51
N ARG A 272 -25.70 39.64 -8.40
CA ARG A 272 -26.36 39.83 -7.09
C ARG A 272 -26.34 41.28 -6.64
N LYS A 273 -25.26 42.00 -6.93
CA LYS A 273 -25.15 43.44 -6.65
C LYS A 273 -26.13 44.22 -7.51
N ASP A 274 -26.14 44.01 -8.82
CA ASP A 274 -27.05 44.70 -9.76
C ASP A 274 -28.53 44.47 -9.40
N VAL A 275 -28.89 43.23 -9.05
CA VAL A 275 -30.25 42.90 -8.60
C VAL A 275 -30.61 43.59 -7.29
N SER A 276 -29.63 43.81 -6.40
CA SER A 276 -29.85 44.56 -5.15
C SER A 276 -30.04 46.05 -5.42
N GLU A 277 -29.21 46.64 -6.29
CA GLU A 277 -29.33 48.04 -6.73
C GLU A 277 -30.69 48.29 -7.43
N LEU A 278 -31.11 47.40 -8.35
CA LEU A 278 -32.43 47.45 -8.98
C LEU A 278 -33.59 47.35 -7.97
N ARG A 279 -33.44 46.53 -6.92
CA ARG A 279 -34.44 46.44 -5.85
C ARG A 279 -34.53 47.74 -5.07
N GLU A 280 -33.40 48.38 -4.77
CA GLU A 280 -33.37 49.69 -4.11
C GLU A 280 -34.00 50.78 -4.99
N GLU A 281 -33.67 50.82 -6.27
CA GLU A 281 -34.29 51.74 -7.25
C GLU A 281 -35.81 51.53 -7.32
N PHE A 282 -36.28 50.28 -7.35
CA PHE A 282 -37.71 49.96 -7.37
C PHE A 282 -38.41 50.45 -6.09
N VAL A 283 -37.79 50.28 -4.92
CA VAL A 283 -38.30 50.81 -3.64
C VAL A 283 -38.35 52.35 -3.67
N ASN A 284 -37.31 53.00 -4.21
CA ASN A 284 -37.24 54.46 -4.35
C ASN A 284 -38.32 55.01 -5.29
N ILE A 285 -38.61 54.33 -6.41
CA ILE A 285 -39.68 54.72 -7.34
C ILE A 285 -41.06 54.50 -6.70
N LYS A 286 -41.26 53.35 -6.04
CA LYS A 286 -42.54 53.03 -5.37
C LYS A 286 -42.88 54.03 -4.27
N GLY A 287 -41.88 54.55 -3.56
CA GLY A 287 -42.05 55.61 -2.55
C GLY A 287 -42.57 56.92 -3.13
N LYS A 288 -42.35 57.21 -4.41
CA LYS A 288 -42.87 58.42 -5.10
C LYS A 288 -44.30 58.27 -5.63
N TRP A 289 -44.81 57.04 -5.74
CA TRP A 289 -46.17 56.75 -6.21
C TRP A 289 -47.18 56.64 -5.05
N ALA A 290 -46.69 56.66 -3.82
CA ALA A 290 -47.53 56.65 -2.64
C ALA A 290 -47.68 58.10 -2.16
N VAL A 291 -48.92 58.60 -2.22
CA VAL A 291 -49.38 59.83 -1.54
C VAL A 291 -49.08 61.13 -2.29
N GLU A 292 -49.61 61.27 -3.50
CA GLU A 292 -50.19 62.56 -3.92
C GLU A 292 -51.66 62.32 -4.24
N GLU A 293 -52.45 62.33 -3.16
CA GLU A 293 -53.82 62.81 -3.06
C GLU A 293 -54.63 62.89 -4.39
N VAL A 294 -54.95 61.73 -4.98
CA VAL A 294 -56.07 61.61 -5.93
C VAL A 294 -57.36 61.51 -5.11
N THR A 295 -57.68 62.57 -4.37
CA THR A 295 -59.05 62.80 -3.89
C THR A 295 -59.75 63.70 -4.88
N GLY A 296 -60.70 63.08 -5.60
CA GLY A 296 -61.89 63.73 -6.10
C GLY A 296 -61.67 64.76 -7.20
N ASN A 297 -61.72 64.32 -8.45
CA ASN A 297 -62.60 64.90 -9.47
C ASN A 297 -62.67 63.92 -10.66
N SER A 298 -63.82 63.27 -10.79
CA SER A 298 -64.21 62.54 -12.00
C SER A 298 -64.19 63.46 -13.23
N PRO A 299 -63.93 62.90 -14.42
CA PRO A 299 -65.02 62.89 -15.39
C PRO A 299 -65.34 61.48 -15.88
N LEU A 300 -66.64 61.21 -15.90
CA LEU A 300 -67.29 60.21 -16.75
C LEU A 300 -67.01 60.56 -18.21
N GLU A 301 -66.15 59.83 -18.90
CA GLU A 301 -66.26 59.71 -20.35
C GLU A 301 -65.73 58.36 -20.81
N GLU A 302 -66.68 57.47 -21.12
CA GLU A 302 -66.44 56.17 -21.73
C GLU A 302 -65.69 56.35 -23.05
N PRO A 303 -64.47 55.80 -23.23
CA PRO A 303 -63.89 55.69 -24.54
C PRO A 303 -64.69 54.64 -25.32
N ALA A 304 -65.49 55.15 -26.25
CA ALA A 304 -66.25 54.38 -27.22
C ALA A 304 -65.40 53.25 -27.83
N ARG A 305 -65.98 52.04 -27.76
CA ARG A 305 -65.82 50.93 -28.73
C ARG A 305 -64.63 51.07 -29.70
N GLY A 306 -63.48 50.52 -29.34
CA GLY A 306 -62.28 50.57 -30.17
C GLY A 306 -61.51 49.25 -30.22
N LYS A 307 -62.01 48.32 -31.04
CA LYS A 307 -61.34 47.14 -31.62
C LYS A 307 -60.99 45.97 -30.69
N GLN A 308 -61.79 44.91 -30.87
CA GLN A 308 -61.45 43.51 -30.59
C GLN A 308 -59.97 43.24 -30.87
N ARG A 309 -59.22 42.85 -29.85
CA ARG A 309 -58.00 42.05 -30.05
C ARG A 309 -58.41 40.83 -30.84
N ALA A 310 -57.89 40.75 -32.06
CA ALA A 310 -58.03 39.58 -32.91
C ALA A 310 -57.63 38.35 -32.12
N ASP A 311 -58.54 37.37 -32.09
CA ASP A 311 -58.19 36.00 -31.77
C ASP A 311 -56.92 35.63 -32.54
N PRO A 312 -55.91 35.03 -31.90
CA PRO A 312 -54.74 34.52 -32.61
C PRO A 312 -55.25 33.51 -33.62
N SER A 313 -55.33 33.94 -34.88
CA SER A 313 -55.62 33.07 -36.00
C SER A 313 -54.70 31.84 -35.86
N PRO A 314 -55.24 30.61 -35.79
CA PRO A 314 -54.44 29.38 -35.76
C PRO A 314 -53.63 29.17 -37.04
N THR A 315 -53.69 30.12 -37.98
CA THR A 315 -52.99 30.19 -39.25
C THR A 315 -51.88 31.25 -39.23
N ALA A 316 -51.34 31.61 -38.07
CA ALA A 316 -50.06 32.30 -38.01
C ALA A 316 -48.97 31.30 -38.47
N MET A 317 -48.71 31.30 -39.77
CA MET A 317 -47.66 30.50 -40.40
C MET A 317 -46.33 30.81 -39.70
N TYR A 318 -45.69 29.79 -39.11
CA TYR A 318 -44.38 29.90 -38.48
C TYR A 318 -43.43 30.64 -39.42
N THR A 319 -42.84 31.74 -38.96
CA THR A 319 -41.82 32.42 -39.76
C THR A 319 -40.58 31.54 -39.84
N PRO A 320 -39.76 31.64 -40.90
CA PRO A 320 -38.51 30.86 -40.98
C PRO A 320 -37.60 31.02 -39.75
N LYS A 321 -37.63 32.19 -39.10
CA LYS A 321 -36.92 32.45 -37.83
C LYS A 321 -37.49 31.65 -36.66
N ASP A 322 -38.81 31.48 -36.61
CA ASP A 322 -39.47 30.67 -35.57
C ASP A 322 -39.13 29.19 -35.73
N LEU A 323 -39.02 28.70 -36.97
CA LEU A 323 -38.57 27.32 -37.25
C LEU A 323 -37.12 27.10 -36.84
N GLU A 324 -36.23 28.07 -37.07
CA GLU A 324 -34.83 27.99 -36.62
C GLU A 324 -34.72 28.03 -35.10
N ALA A 325 -35.48 28.91 -34.43
CA ALA A 325 -35.56 28.98 -32.99
C ALA A 325 -36.09 27.67 -32.38
N LEU A 326 -37.12 27.08 -32.99
CA LEU A 326 -37.68 25.79 -32.59
C LEU A 326 -36.67 24.65 -32.77
N GLN A 327 -35.93 24.63 -33.90
CA GLN A 327 -34.90 23.62 -34.15
C GLN A 327 -33.72 23.74 -33.16
N LYS A 328 -33.32 24.96 -32.82
CA LYS A 328 -32.29 25.24 -31.80
C LYS A 328 -32.76 24.80 -30.42
N ALA A 329 -33.99 25.13 -30.04
CA ALA A 329 -34.59 24.70 -28.77
C ALA A 329 -34.67 23.17 -28.68
N TYR A 330 -35.06 22.50 -29.78
CA TYR A 330 -35.11 21.04 -29.86
C TYR A 330 -33.72 20.41 -29.66
N LYS A 331 -32.68 20.91 -30.34
CA LYS A 331 -31.29 20.43 -30.16
C LYS A 331 -30.80 20.63 -28.72
N ALA A 332 -31.07 21.80 -28.13
CA ALA A 332 -30.70 22.08 -26.74
C ALA A 332 -31.43 21.15 -25.75
N ALA A 333 -32.72 20.90 -25.97
CA ALA A 333 -33.50 19.95 -25.18
C ALA A 333 -32.95 18.52 -25.29
N LEU A 334 -32.50 18.11 -26.49
CA LEU A 334 -31.91 16.80 -26.72
C LEU A 334 -30.57 16.63 -26.00
N GLN A 335 -29.70 17.64 -26.04
CA GLN A 335 -28.44 17.66 -25.28
C GLN A 335 -28.67 17.65 -23.76
N SER A 336 -29.63 18.44 -23.27
CA SER A 336 -29.99 18.46 -21.85
C SER A 336 -30.51 17.11 -21.37
N LYS A 337 -31.28 16.40 -22.20
CA LYS A 337 -31.77 15.04 -21.91
C LYS A 337 -30.61 14.04 -21.83
N GLU A 338 -29.64 14.09 -22.73
CA GLU A 338 -28.47 13.21 -22.70
C GLU A 338 -27.60 13.44 -21.46
N MET A 339 -27.41 14.69 -21.06
CA MET A 339 -26.69 15.05 -19.83
C MET A 339 -27.38 14.49 -18.59
N ALA A 340 -28.70 14.68 -18.47
CA ALA A 340 -29.48 14.15 -17.36
C ALA A 340 -29.41 12.61 -17.27
N LEU A 341 -29.41 11.90 -18.41
CA LEU A 341 -29.26 10.45 -18.45
C LEU A 341 -27.86 9.99 -18.00
N LYS A 342 -26.80 10.71 -18.38
CA LYS A 342 -25.43 10.42 -17.92
C LYS A 342 -25.30 10.62 -16.41
N GLU A 343 -25.85 11.70 -15.86
CA GLU A 343 -25.86 11.96 -14.41
C GLU A 343 -26.63 10.87 -13.64
N ALA A 344 -27.80 10.48 -14.13
CA ALA A 344 -28.59 9.39 -13.54
C ALA A 344 -27.81 8.06 -13.54
N LYS A 345 -27.07 7.76 -14.60
CA LYS A 345 -26.22 6.56 -14.69
C LYS A 345 -25.09 6.59 -13.66
N MET A 346 -24.37 7.71 -13.52
CA MET A 346 -23.31 7.86 -12.52
C MET A 346 -23.84 7.73 -11.09
N LEU A 347 -25.04 8.28 -10.82
CA LEU A 347 -25.68 8.15 -9.51
C LEU A 347 -26.06 6.69 -9.22
N LYS A 348 -26.61 5.98 -10.21
CA LYS A 348 -26.91 4.54 -10.09
C LYS A 348 -25.65 3.73 -9.80
N GLU A 349 -24.54 3.99 -10.48
CA GLU A 349 -23.26 3.32 -10.22
C GLU A 349 -22.70 3.63 -8.82
N ARG A 350 -22.82 4.89 -8.36
CA ARG A 350 -22.42 5.27 -7.00
C ARG A 350 -23.25 4.53 -5.95
N MET A 351 -24.56 4.39 -6.17
CA MET A 351 -25.45 3.64 -5.28
C MET A 351 -25.14 2.15 -5.26
N THR A 352 -24.90 1.51 -6.42
CA THR A 352 -24.53 0.09 -6.45
C THR A 352 -23.17 -0.16 -5.78
N ARG A 353 -22.19 0.74 -5.98
CA ARG A 353 -20.88 0.67 -5.30
C ARG A 353 -21.02 0.80 -3.79
N MET A 354 -21.79 1.78 -3.29
CA MET A 354 -22.04 1.92 -1.85
C MET A 354 -22.85 0.75 -1.27
N GLY A 355 -23.81 0.21 -2.02
CA GLY A 355 -24.59 -0.97 -1.63
C GLY A 355 -23.72 -2.21 -1.44
N ALA A 356 -22.80 -2.48 -2.38
CA ALA A 356 -21.87 -3.60 -2.30
C ALA A 356 -20.89 -3.48 -1.11
N SER A 357 -20.41 -2.27 -0.81
CA SER A 357 -19.52 -2.03 0.33
C SER A 357 -20.22 -2.23 1.69
N ARG A 358 -21.53 -1.98 1.77
CA ARG A 358 -22.28 -2.10 3.03
C ARG A 358 -22.58 -3.55 3.42
N ILE A 359 -22.69 -4.46 2.45
CA ILE A 359 -23.02 -5.87 2.69
C ILE A 359 -21.82 -6.65 3.28
N ARG A 360 -20.57 -6.27 2.96
CA ARG A 360 -19.37 -6.97 3.48
C ARG A 360 -19.05 -6.68 4.95
N ILE A 361 -19.53 -5.57 5.51
CA ILE A 361 -19.26 -5.21 6.92
C ILE A 361 -20.29 -5.85 7.88
N SER A 362 -21.46 -6.26 7.37
CA SER A 362 -22.57 -6.74 8.19
C SER A 362 -22.54 -8.23 8.53
N THR A 363 -21.82 -9.07 7.79
CA THR A 363 -21.90 -10.54 7.95
C THR A 363 -20.93 -11.12 8.98
N HIS A 364 -19.99 -10.33 9.52
CA HIS A 364 -18.99 -10.84 10.47
C HIS A 364 -19.28 -10.60 11.97
N ARG A 365 -20.50 -10.18 12.34
CA ARG A 365 -20.77 -9.78 13.75
C ARG A 365 -21.84 -10.56 14.51
N THR A 366 -22.28 -11.73 14.04
CA THR A 366 -23.43 -12.45 14.65
C THR A 366 -23.12 -13.78 15.32
N THR A 367 -21.87 -14.09 15.69
CA THR A 367 -21.57 -15.35 16.40
C THR A 367 -20.49 -15.22 17.49
N ALA A 368 -20.71 -14.42 18.53
CA ALA A 368 -19.98 -14.61 19.79
C ALA A 368 -20.74 -14.08 21.03
N ARG A 369 -21.50 -15.00 21.62
CA ARG A 369 -21.75 -15.20 23.06
C ARG A 369 -22.40 -14.07 23.87
N LYS A 370 -23.69 -14.31 24.15
CA LYS A 370 -24.44 -13.83 25.32
C LYS A 370 -23.57 -13.91 26.59
N THR A 371 -23.08 -12.78 27.07
CA THR A 371 -22.72 -12.61 28.48
C THR A 371 -23.74 -11.64 29.07
N MET A 372 -24.35 -12.05 30.19
CA MET A 372 -25.33 -11.25 30.90
C MET A 372 -24.69 -9.94 31.37
N PRO A 373 -25.29 -8.76 31.15
CA PRO A 373 -24.81 -7.53 31.73
C PRO A 373 -25.20 -7.52 33.21
N ARG A 374 -24.29 -7.94 34.08
CA ARG A 374 -24.40 -7.70 35.52
C ARG A 374 -24.03 -6.24 35.79
N ASN A 375 -25.05 -5.41 36.00
CA ASN A 375 -25.05 -4.21 36.84
C ASN A 375 -23.75 -3.40 36.90
N LEU A 376 -23.37 -2.76 35.78
CA LEU A 376 -22.42 -1.66 35.84
C LEU A 376 -23.16 -0.40 36.29
N ARG A 377 -23.03 -0.11 37.59
CA ARG A 377 -23.30 1.20 38.19
C ARG A 377 -22.65 2.27 37.32
N THR A 378 -23.47 3.17 36.81
CA THR A 378 -23.08 4.39 36.12
C THR A 378 -22.44 5.36 37.11
N SER A 379 -21.14 5.24 37.37
CA SER A 379 -20.34 6.36 37.86
C SER A 379 -19.80 7.10 36.64
N PHE A 380 -20.56 8.09 36.19
CA PHE A 380 -20.11 9.09 35.24
C PHE A 380 -18.90 9.82 35.84
N GLN A 381 -17.70 9.48 35.37
CA GLN A 381 -16.54 10.35 35.51
C GLN A 381 -16.66 11.39 34.39
N ALA A 382 -16.93 12.63 34.78
CA ALA A 382 -17.03 13.77 33.89
C ALA A 382 -15.75 13.88 33.05
N VAL A 383 -15.90 13.72 31.73
CA VAL A 383 -14.87 14.12 30.77
C VAL A 383 -15.00 15.63 30.63
N ASP A 384 -13.99 16.32 31.15
CA ASP A 384 -13.80 17.75 31.02
C ASP A 384 -13.54 18.07 29.54
N VAL A 385 -14.58 18.51 28.84
CA VAL A 385 -14.47 19.03 27.47
C VAL A 385 -14.03 20.47 27.61
N GLY A 386 -12.71 20.68 27.47
CA GLY A 386 -12.09 21.99 27.47
C GLY A 386 -12.79 22.93 26.49
N SER A 387 -13.38 23.98 27.06
CA SER A 387 -14.03 25.09 26.38
C SER A 387 -13.03 25.84 25.51
N ASP A 388 -13.41 25.99 24.25
CA ASP A 388 -12.86 26.92 23.27
C ASP A 388 -13.31 28.35 23.68
N ASP A 389 -12.68 28.88 24.73
CA ASP A 389 -12.92 30.25 25.20
C ASP A 389 -11.75 31.17 24.83
N ASP A 390 -12.01 31.87 23.73
CA ASP A 390 -11.30 33.00 23.16
C ASP A 390 -11.28 34.19 24.15
N ARG A 391 -10.34 34.18 25.11
CA ARG A 391 -10.06 35.34 25.97
C ARG A 391 -8.57 35.66 26.06
N GLY A 392 -8.15 36.52 25.14
CA GLY A 392 -7.28 37.67 25.41
C GLY A 392 -6.09 37.46 26.34
N ASP A 393 -5.02 36.84 25.82
CA ASP A 393 -3.69 37.03 26.38
C ASP A 393 -2.92 38.10 25.57
N LYS A 394 -2.94 39.33 26.09
CA LYS A 394 -1.98 40.36 25.74
C LYS A 394 -0.65 40.03 26.43
N GLY A 395 0.07 39.05 25.90
CA GLY A 395 1.30 38.54 26.50
C GLY A 395 2.42 38.39 25.49
N GLY A 396 3.12 39.50 25.19
CA GLY A 396 4.48 39.49 24.66
C GLY A 396 4.69 38.83 23.29
N ASP A 397 4.65 39.66 22.24
CA ASP A 397 5.11 39.37 20.88
C ASP A 397 6.64 39.12 20.85
N ASN A 398 7.09 38.05 21.51
CA ASN A 398 8.41 37.48 21.31
C ASN A 398 8.30 36.53 20.11
N ARG A 399 8.11 37.12 18.92
CA ARG A 399 8.42 36.46 17.64
C ARG A 399 9.92 36.19 17.60
N LYS A 400 10.37 35.19 18.38
CA LYS A 400 11.55 34.42 18.01
C LYS A 400 11.19 33.85 16.65
N ALA A 401 11.77 34.43 15.60
CA ALA A 401 11.70 33.92 14.25
C ALA A 401 12.00 32.42 14.34
N ARG A 402 10.97 31.58 14.23
CA ARG A 402 11.13 30.14 14.16
C ARG A 402 12.02 29.92 12.95
N THR A 403 13.25 29.50 13.22
CA THR A 403 14.24 29.28 12.18
C THR A 403 13.66 28.31 11.16
N SER A 404 13.90 28.53 9.88
CA SER A 404 13.37 27.68 8.78
C SER A 404 13.63 26.18 9.01
N VAL A 405 14.68 25.86 9.76
CA VAL A 405 15.04 24.53 10.27
C VAL A 405 13.94 23.90 11.13
N ASP A 406 13.28 24.66 12.01
CA ASP A 406 12.21 24.16 12.88
C ASP A 406 10.96 23.79 12.08
N VAL A 407 10.67 24.53 11.01
CA VAL A 407 9.52 24.24 10.13
C VAL A 407 9.74 22.94 9.37
N ALA A 408 10.95 22.70 8.86
CA ALA A 408 11.30 21.46 8.18
C ALA A 408 11.27 20.25 9.12
N HIS A 409 11.80 20.41 10.34
CA HIS A 409 11.75 19.36 11.37
C HIS A 409 10.31 19.02 11.76
N ASN A 410 9.46 20.03 12.02
CA ASN A 410 8.05 19.82 12.35
C ASN A 410 7.27 19.13 11.23
N LEU A 411 7.55 19.46 9.97
CA LEU A 411 6.95 18.78 8.82
C LEU A 411 7.38 17.31 8.75
N LYS A 412 8.66 17.01 9.05
CA LYS A 412 9.17 15.63 9.13
C LYS A 412 8.48 14.85 10.24
N VAL A 413 8.39 15.42 11.44
CA VAL A 413 7.70 14.80 12.58
C VAL A 413 6.22 14.54 12.26
N ALA A 414 5.51 15.51 11.67
CA ALA A 414 4.11 15.35 11.30
C ALA A 414 3.89 14.26 10.23
N LYS A 415 4.75 14.19 9.21
CA LYS A 415 4.70 13.11 8.22
C LYS A 415 4.96 11.76 8.88
N MET A 416 5.97 11.69 9.75
CA MET A 416 6.32 10.46 10.43
C MET A 416 5.18 9.93 11.31
N ALA A 417 4.52 10.81 12.05
CA ALA A 417 3.35 10.46 12.85
C ALA A 417 2.23 9.83 11.99
N GLY A 418 2.00 10.32 10.77
CA GLY A 418 1.01 9.75 9.85
C GLY A 418 1.35 8.32 9.39
N PHE A 419 2.63 8.04 9.12
CA PHE A 419 3.09 6.68 8.80
C PHE A 419 2.96 5.75 10.01
N CYS A 420 3.36 6.20 11.21
CA CYS A 420 3.21 5.43 12.44
C CYS A 420 1.75 5.08 12.70
N GLU A 421 0.82 6.04 12.55
CA GLU A 421 -0.61 5.78 12.76
C GLU A 421 -1.17 4.77 11.75
N THR A 422 -0.71 4.82 10.50
CA THR A 422 -1.12 3.89 9.45
C THR A 422 -0.63 2.47 9.75
N ARG A 423 0.65 2.30 10.07
CA ARG A 423 1.23 1.01 10.45
C ARG A 423 0.62 0.46 11.73
N LEU A 424 0.35 1.31 12.71
CA LEU A 424 -0.31 0.92 13.94
C LEU A 424 -1.73 0.38 13.68
N LYS A 425 -2.48 0.96 12.74
CA LYS A 425 -3.81 0.45 12.34
C LYS A 425 -3.73 -0.94 11.70
N GLU A 426 -2.71 -1.21 10.89
CA GLU A 426 -2.49 -2.52 10.25
C GLU A 426 -2.20 -3.61 11.27
N ILE A 427 -1.27 -3.37 12.19
CA ILE A 427 -0.85 -4.35 13.21
C ILE A 427 -1.78 -4.38 14.43
N ARG A 428 -2.79 -3.51 14.53
CA ARG A 428 -3.72 -3.46 15.67
C ARG A 428 -4.39 -4.81 15.91
N GLN A 429 -4.70 -5.55 14.84
CA GLN A 429 -5.35 -6.86 14.90
C GLN A 429 -4.38 -8.04 15.08
N ALA A 430 -3.07 -7.79 15.03
CA ALA A 430 -2.06 -8.85 15.17
C ALA A 430 -2.13 -9.50 16.56
N LYS A 431 -2.00 -10.83 16.58
CA LYS A 431 -1.96 -11.62 17.82
C LYS A 431 -0.53 -11.70 18.33
N LYS A 432 -0.37 -12.24 19.54
CA LYS A 432 0.95 -12.40 20.19
C LYS A 432 1.96 -13.14 19.31
N ALA A 433 1.57 -14.27 18.72
CA ALA A 433 2.45 -15.06 17.85
C ALA A 433 2.94 -14.24 16.63
N ASP A 434 2.01 -13.57 15.95
CA ASP A 434 2.33 -12.71 14.80
C ASP A 434 3.24 -11.52 15.18
N MET A 435 3.08 -11.00 16.40
CA MET A 435 3.93 -9.92 16.90
C MET A 435 5.31 -10.41 17.33
N GLU A 436 5.44 -11.63 17.86
CA GLU A 436 6.75 -12.23 18.16
C GLU A 436 7.54 -12.45 16.86
N THR A 437 6.90 -12.93 15.79
CA THR A 437 7.54 -13.04 14.47
C THR A 437 7.92 -11.66 13.92
N ALA A 438 7.00 -10.68 13.98
CA ALA A 438 7.30 -9.33 13.51
C ALA A 438 8.43 -8.67 14.31
N CYS A 439 8.51 -8.89 15.63
CA CYS A 439 9.63 -8.40 16.45
C CYS A 439 10.97 -9.02 16.00
N VAL A 440 11.01 -10.31 15.69
CA VAL A 440 12.21 -10.99 15.19
C VAL A 440 12.60 -10.45 13.81
N ASP A 441 11.64 -10.24 12.92
CA ASP A 441 11.88 -9.69 11.57
C ASP A 441 12.51 -8.29 11.64
N GLU A 442 12.03 -7.43 12.56
CA GLU A 442 12.55 -6.07 12.78
C GLU A 442 13.78 -6.03 13.71
N GLY A 443 14.24 -7.18 14.23
CA GLY A 443 15.42 -7.27 15.10
C GLY A 443 15.23 -6.69 16.52
N ILE A 444 14.00 -6.61 17.01
CA ILE A 444 13.66 -6.15 18.37
C ILE A 444 13.22 -7.30 19.28
N THR A 445 13.44 -7.15 20.59
CA THR A 445 12.98 -8.15 21.57
C THR A 445 11.52 -7.92 21.93
N TYR A 446 10.71 -8.97 21.95
CA TYR A 446 9.33 -8.90 22.40
C TYR A 446 9.23 -8.62 23.91
N ILE A 447 8.55 -7.54 24.30
CA ILE A 447 8.36 -7.16 25.73
C ILE A 447 6.89 -7.32 26.16
N LYS A 448 5.99 -6.54 25.57
CA LYS A 448 4.53 -6.58 25.80
C LYS A 448 3.83 -6.37 24.47
N LEU A 449 2.63 -6.94 24.30
CA LEU A 449 1.92 -6.89 23.02
C LEU A 449 1.72 -5.46 22.49
N ASP A 450 1.25 -4.53 23.33
CA ASP A 450 0.96 -3.17 22.90
C ASP A 450 2.23 -2.35 22.65
N GLN A 451 3.28 -2.57 23.46
CA GLN A 451 4.59 -1.95 23.26
C GLN A 451 5.24 -2.46 21.97
N ALA A 452 5.25 -3.78 21.76
CA ALA A 452 5.76 -4.40 20.54
C ALA A 452 5.03 -3.89 19.30
N LYS A 453 3.70 -3.69 19.37
CA LYS A 453 2.94 -3.05 18.28
C LYS A 453 3.43 -1.63 18.02
N ALA A 454 3.56 -0.80 19.06
CA ALA A 454 4.05 0.57 18.88
C ALA A 454 5.47 0.59 18.26
N ASP A 455 6.39 -0.21 18.80
CA ASP A 455 7.78 -0.27 18.35
C ASP A 455 7.89 -0.76 16.89
N VAL A 456 7.18 -1.84 16.53
CA VAL A 456 7.13 -2.33 15.14
C VAL A 456 6.50 -1.31 14.20
N ALA A 457 5.43 -0.62 14.60
CA ALA A 457 4.84 0.44 13.79
C ALA A 457 5.80 1.60 13.54
N GLU A 458 6.55 2.01 14.57
CA GLU A 458 7.53 3.10 14.48
C GLU A 458 8.71 2.73 13.57
N ILE A 459 9.25 1.52 13.69
CA ILE A 459 10.35 1.04 12.84
C ILE A 459 9.89 0.98 11.38
N ARG A 460 8.76 0.32 11.10
CA ARG A 460 8.23 0.21 9.73
C ARG A 460 7.89 1.56 9.12
N ALA A 461 7.29 2.45 9.91
CA ALA A 461 7.02 3.82 9.47
C ALA A 461 8.32 4.54 9.12
N SER A 462 9.37 4.39 9.92
CA SER A 462 10.67 5.02 9.68
C SER A 462 11.32 4.52 8.39
N CYS A 463 11.22 3.21 8.11
CA CYS A 463 11.64 2.61 6.84
C CYS A 463 10.84 3.17 5.66
N ASP A 464 9.50 3.17 5.73
CA ASP A 464 8.64 3.71 4.67
C ASP A 464 8.94 5.19 4.39
N TYR A 465 9.20 5.97 5.44
CA TYR A 465 9.55 7.38 5.30
C TYR A 465 10.90 7.58 4.62
N ALA A 466 11.91 6.79 4.99
CA ALA A 466 13.22 6.81 4.33
C ALA A 466 13.11 6.46 2.84
N ASP A 467 12.36 5.40 2.51
CA ASP A 467 12.09 5.01 1.13
C ASP A 467 11.35 6.10 0.36
N SER A 468 10.38 6.77 0.99
CA SER A 468 9.64 7.87 0.38
C SER A 468 10.49 9.12 0.11
N ILE A 469 11.49 9.37 0.96
CA ILE A 469 12.46 10.46 0.72
C ILE A 469 13.37 10.07 -0.44
N TRP A 470 13.90 8.85 -0.41
CA TRP A 470 14.82 8.38 -1.43
C TRP A 470 14.18 8.38 -2.82
N LEU A 471 12.92 7.95 -2.91
CA LEU A 471 12.13 8.05 -4.14
C LEU A 471 11.97 9.49 -4.63
N LYS A 472 11.72 10.44 -3.72
CA LYS A 472 11.58 11.87 -4.09
C LYS A 472 12.88 12.53 -4.48
N GLU A 473 14.01 12.16 -3.88
CA GLU A 473 15.33 12.65 -4.30
C GLU A 473 15.68 12.10 -5.68
N ARG A 474 15.35 10.85 -5.97
CA ARG A 474 15.56 10.25 -7.28
C ARG A 474 14.68 10.90 -8.37
N GLU A 475 13.43 11.22 -8.07
CA GLU A 475 12.55 11.94 -9.00
C GLU A 475 13.07 13.36 -9.29
N LYS A 476 13.56 14.09 -8.27
CA LYS A 476 14.08 15.45 -8.48
C LYS A 476 15.38 15.49 -9.28
N GLY A 477 16.29 14.54 -9.06
CA GLY A 477 17.56 14.50 -9.79
C GLY A 477 17.42 14.24 -11.29
N GLN A 478 16.28 13.73 -11.75
CA GLN A 478 16.07 13.42 -13.17
C GLN A 478 15.50 14.60 -13.97
N ASP A 479 14.81 15.53 -13.33
CA ASP A 479 14.26 16.73 -13.98
C ASP A 479 15.33 17.82 -14.17
N ASP A 480 16.28 17.97 -13.24
CA ASP A 480 17.29 19.03 -13.30
C ASP A 480 18.37 18.79 -14.38
N ASP A 481 18.61 17.54 -14.80
CA ASP A 481 19.58 17.19 -15.84
C ASP A 481 19.01 17.33 -17.27
N GLN A 482 17.69 17.35 -17.45
CA GLN A 482 17.07 17.50 -18.78
C GLN A 482 17.06 18.94 -19.28
N ASP A 483 17.00 19.93 -18.39
CA ASP A 483 16.92 21.34 -18.76
C ASP A 483 18.28 21.97 -19.10
N GLN A 484 19.42 21.32 -18.79
CA GLN A 484 20.75 21.88 -19.09
C GLN A 484 21.23 21.62 -20.53
N HIS A 485 20.59 20.74 -21.29
CA HIS A 485 21.05 20.39 -22.64
C HIS A 485 20.42 21.20 -23.79
N TYR A 486 19.51 22.15 -23.51
CA TYR A 486 18.77 22.87 -24.56
C TYR A 486 19.27 24.30 -24.89
N ALA A 487 20.36 24.78 -24.28
CA ALA A 487 20.75 26.20 -24.37
C ALA A 487 21.94 26.55 -25.30
N THR A 488 22.59 25.59 -25.98
CA THR A 488 23.73 25.90 -26.87
C THR A 488 23.59 25.29 -28.25
N SER A 489 22.66 25.80 -29.05
CA SER A 489 22.72 25.67 -30.50
C SER A 489 22.43 27.04 -31.11
N THR A 490 23.34 27.97 -30.89
CA THR A 490 23.42 29.19 -31.70
C THR A 490 23.86 28.79 -33.10
N GLU A 491 22.93 28.89 -34.05
CA GLU A 491 23.21 28.81 -35.49
C GLU A 491 24.32 29.79 -35.84
N GLU A 492 25.43 29.26 -36.34
CA GLU A 492 26.46 29.99 -37.06
C GLU A 492 25.90 30.29 -38.46
N VAL A 493 25.33 31.49 -38.62
CA VAL A 493 24.91 32.01 -39.92
C VAL A 493 26.17 32.37 -40.69
N GLY A 494 26.58 31.48 -41.59
CA GLY A 494 27.58 31.78 -42.60
C GLY A 494 27.01 32.75 -43.64
N GLU A 495 27.57 33.95 -43.71
CA GLU A 495 27.46 34.84 -44.87
C GLU A 495 28.46 34.37 -45.94
N GLU A 496 27.96 33.94 -47.10
CA GLU A 496 28.68 33.97 -48.38
C GLU A 496 27.72 34.23 -49.54
#